data_AF-A0A7C1RLV4-F1
#
_entry.id   AF-A0A7C1RLV4-F1
#
_cell.length_a   1.000
_cell.length_b   1.000
_cell.length_c   1.000
_cell.angle_alpha   90.00
_cell.angle_beta   90.00
_cell.angle_gamma   90.00
#
_symmetry.space_group_name_H-M   'P 1'
#
loop_
_entity.id
_entity.type
_entity.pdbx_description
1 polymer ?
#
loop_
_entity_poly.entity_id
_entity_poly.type
_entity_poly.pdbx_seq_one_letter_code
_entity_poly.pdbx_strand_id
1 'polypeptide(L)' 'MGLFLKITLAVVLVMLLWRMWPATKHWMENGPKGSRSDWMSFALIIAAIVGFVVLMVVSVRN' A
#
# COMPACT_ATOMS: atom_id res chain seq x y z
N MET A 1 -30.42 -5.69 5.98
CA MET A 1 -30.36 -4.47 5.14
C MET A 1 -31.33 -4.61 3.97
N GLY A 2 -32.29 -3.69 3.85
CA GLY A 2 -33.25 -3.68 2.72
C GLY A 2 -32.57 -3.40 1.38
N LEU A 3 -33.22 -3.82 0.27
CA LEU A 3 -32.71 -3.65 -1.09
C LEU A 3 -32.45 -2.18 -1.44
N PHE A 4 -33.34 -1.29 -1.00
CA PHE A 4 -33.16 0.17 -1.10
C PHE A 4 -31.84 0.63 -0.48
N LEU A 5 -31.56 0.24 0.78
CA LEU A 5 -30.34 0.66 1.48
C LEU A 5 -29.07 0.14 0.79
N LYS A 6 -29.09 -1.07 0.23
CA LYS A 6 -27.96 -1.64 -0.53
C LYS A 6 -27.68 -0.83 -1.81
N ILE A 7 -28.74 -0.45 -2.53
CA ILE A 7 -28.62 0.36 -3.76
C ILE A 7 -28.12 1.76 -3.41
N THR A 8 -28.68 2.40 -2.38
CA THR A 8 -28.22 3.72 -1.93
C THR A 8 -26.75 3.69 -1.54
N LEU A 9 -26.31 2.69 -0.76
CA LEU A 9 -24.90 2.54 -0.41
C LEU A 9 -24.02 2.31 -1.63
N ALA A 10 -24.44 1.48 -2.59
CA ALA A 10 -23.69 1.26 -3.82
C ALA A 10 -23.51 2.55 -4.63
N VAL A 11 -24.56 3.36 -4.78
CA VAL A 11 -24.49 4.65 -5.47
C VAL A 11 -23.55 5.62 -4.74
N VAL A 12 -23.62 5.68 -3.41
CA VAL A 12 -22.71 6.51 -2.59
C VAL A 12 -21.26 6.08 -2.79
N LEU A 13 -20.97 4.78 -2.75
CA LEU A 13 -19.62 4.27 -2.96
C LEU A 13 -19.08 4.59 -4.36
N VAL A 14 -19.91 4.43 -5.39
CA VAL A 14 -19.53 4.81 -6.77
C VAL A 14 -19.27 6.31 -6.88
N MET A 15 -20.12 7.15 -6.26
CA MET A 15 -19.90 8.61 -6.23
C MET A 15 -18.60 8.99 -5.51
N LEU A 16 -18.27 8.31 -4.41
CA LEU A 16 -17.02 8.53 -3.68
C LEU A 16 -15.81 8.17 -4.54
N LEU A 17 -15.83 7.00 -5.19
CA LEU A 17 -14.77 6.58 -6.10
C LEU A 17 -14.62 7.57 -7.26
N TRP A 18 -15.72 8.01 -7.85
CA TRP A 18 -15.70 9.02 -8.92
C TRP A 18 -15.13 10.36 -8.44
N ARG A 19 -15.48 10.79 -7.23
CA ARG A 19 -14.94 12.01 -6.61
C ARG A 19 -13.44 11.90 -6.33
N MET A 20 -12.95 10.74 -5.90
CA MET A 20 -11.54 10.51 -5.60
C MET A 20 -10.69 10.31 -6.85
N TRP A 21 -11.28 9.80 -7.93
CA TRP A 21 -10.62 9.52 -9.21
C TRP A 21 -9.71 10.65 -9.74
N PRO A 22 -10.12 11.94 -9.80
CA PRO A 22 -9.25 13.00 -10.32
C PRO A 22 -8.00 13.20 -9.47
N ALA A 23 -8.12 13.13 -8.15
CA ALA A 23 -6.98 13.23 -7.25
C ALA A 23 -6.05 12.03 -7.44
N THR A 24 -6.58 10.81 -7.46
CA THR A 24 -5.80 9.60 -7.70
C THR A 24 -5.09 9.65 -9.06
N LYS A 25 -5.78 10.10 -10.11
CA LYS A 25 -5.20 10.27 -11.45
C LYS A 25 -4.07 11.29 -11.45
N HIS A 26 -4.27 12.45 -10.81
CA HIS A 26 -3.23 13.47 -10.68
C HIS A 26 -1.99 12.94 -9.96
N TRP A 27 -2.17 12.19 -8.87
CA TRP A 27 -1.08 11.56 -8.12
C TRP A 27 -0.40 10.44 -8.89
N MET A 28 -1.14 9.67 -9.69
CA MET A 28 -0.57 8.60 -10.52
C MET A 28 0.27 9.15 -11.68
N GLU A 29 -0.15 10.28 -12.25
CA GLU A 29 0.54 10.94 -13.37
C GLU A 29 1.73 11.80 -12.89
N ASN A 30 1.57 12.54 -11.79
CA ASN A 30 2.52 13.57 -11.33
C ASN A 30 3.22 13.22 -10.00
N GLY A 31 2.84 12.13 -9.35
CA GLY A 31 3.46 11.72 -8.10
C GLY A 31 4.91 11.25 -8.29
N PRO A 32 5.73 11.31 -7.24
CA PRO A 32 7.10 10.81 -7.28
C PRO A 32 7.08 9.31 -7.57
N LYS A 33 7.59 8.93 -8.75
CA LYS A 33 7.78 7.52 -9.10
C LYS A 33 8.99 7.02 -8.34
N GLY A 34 8.85 5.89 -7.65
CA GLY A 34 9.95 5.27 -6.92
C GLY A 34 11.16 5.11 -7.83
N SER A 35 12.24 5.81 -7.50
CA SER A 35 13.51 5.75 -8.21
C SER A 35 14.22 4.43 -7.92
N ARG A 36 15.20 4.06 -8.76
CA ARG A 36 16.03 2.87 -8.50
C ARG A 36 16.73 2.94 -7.14
N SER A 37 17.08 4.14 -6.66
CA SER A 37 17.63 4.33 -5.32
C SER A 37 16.60 4.07 -4.22
N ASP A 38 15.33 4.47 -4.39
CA ASP A 38 14.28 4.20 -3.40
C ASP A 38 14.04 2.69 -3.24
N TRP A 39 14.06 1.96 -4.35
CA TRP A 39 13.96 0.49 -4.35
C TRP A 39 15.18 -0.17 -3.69
N MET A 40 16.37 0.40 -3.87
CA MET A 40 17.59 -0.08 -3.20
C MET A 40 17.50 0.16 -1.69
N SER A 41 17.08 1.36 -1.26
CA SER A 41 16.87 1.68 0.16
C SER A 41 15.83 0.77 0.80
N PHE A 42 14.72 0.51 0.11
CA PHE A 42 13.70 -0.45 0.56
C PHE A 42 14.27 -1.86 0.72
N ALA A 43 15.00 -2.35 -0.29
CA ALA A 43 15.62 -3.67 -0.24
C ALA A 43 16.64 -3.79 0.90
N LEU A 44 17.44 -2.75 1.14
CA LEU A 44 18.40 -2.71 2.25
C LEU A 44 17.71 -2.81 3.61
N ILE A 45 16.63 -2.06 3.81
CA ILE A 45 15.85 -2.11 5.06
C ILE A 45 15.28 -3.52 5.27
N ILE A 46 14.68 -4.13 4.24
CA ILE A 46 14.17 -5.50 4.35
C ILE A 46 15.29 -6.49 4.64
N ALA A 47 16.42 -6.39 3.93
CA ALA A 47 17.57 -7.25 4.16
C ALA A 47 18.10 -7.14 5.59
N ALA A 48 18.12 -5.93 6.17
CA ALA A 48 18.50 -5.72 7.56
C ALA A 48 17.54 -6.40 8.54
N ILE A 49 16.23 -6.31 8.32
CA ILE A 49 15.22 -6.97 9.15
C ILE A 49 15.36 -8.48 9.07
N VAL A 50 15.44 -9.04 7.85
CA VAL A 50 15.62 -10.48 7.64
C VAL A 50 16.92 -10.95 8.28
N GLY A 51 18.01 -10.22 8.08
CA GLY A 51 19.31 -10.50 8.69
C GLY A 51 19.24 -10.51 10.22
N PHE A 52 18.57 -9.53 10.82
CA PHE A 52 18.37 -9.48 12.26
C PHE A 52 17.59 -10.69 12.79
N VAL A 53 16.49 -11.08 12.12
CA VAL A 53 15.71 -12.27 12.48
C VAL A 53 16.55 -13.54 12.35
N VAL A 54 17.31 -13.69 11.26
CA VAL A 54 18.21 -14.84 11.07
C VAL A 54 19.27 -14.90 12.17
N LEU A 55 19.86 -13.77 12.54
CA LEU A 55 20.82 -13.70 13.65
C LEU A 55 20.18 -14.11 14.98
N MET A 56 18.95 -13.68 15.26
CA MET A 56 18.21 -14.14 16.45
C MET A 56 17.99 -15.65 16.43
N VAL A 57 17.57 -16.21 15.29
CA VAL A 57 17.36 -17.66 15.15
C VAL A 57 18.66 -18.41 15.39
N VAL A 58 19.77 -17.99 14.78
CA VAL A 58 21.08 -18.62 14.99
C VAL A 58 21.53 -18.50 16.44
N SER A 59 21.31 -17.35 17.08
CA SER A 59 21.70 -17.11 18.47
C SER A 59 20.92 -17.96 19.49
N VAL A 60 19.69 -18.36 19.18
CA VAL A 60 18.81 -19.15 20.07
C VAL A 60 18.81 -20.63 19.70
N ARG A 61 19.27 -20.97 18.50
CA ARG A 61 19.40 -22.36 18.02
C ARG A 61 20.62 -23.02 18.68
N ASN A 62 20.40 -23.54 19.88
CA ASN A 62 21.31 -24.43 20.62
C ASN A 62 21.28 -25.85 20.06
#